data_AF-A0A963Q681-F1
#
_entry.id   AF-A0A963Q681-F1
#
_cell.length_a   1.000
_cell.length_b   1.000
_cell.length_c   1.000
_cell.angle_alpha   90.00
_cell.angle_beta   90.00
_cell.angle_gamma   90.00
#
_symmetry.space_group_name_H-M   'P 1'
#
loop_
_entity.id
_entity.type
_entity.pdbx_description
1 polymer ?
#
loop_
_entity_poly.entity_id
_entity_poly.type
_entity_poly.pdbx_seq_one_letter_code
_entity_poly.pdbx_strand_id
1 'polypeptide(L)'
;SATSISLAPGPHSYGDDQALVQSLPGAEHWLAPGLSEAMVRFAARFEYARTVEDMLARRSRILFLDARQAMALGPQVAQILREETGRDPGLAAFEDLAQKYLLDFSPSR
;
A
#
# COMPACT_ATOMS: atom_id res chain seq x y z
N SER A 1 6.22 6.39 -23.65
CA SER A 1 7.23 5.33 -23.55
C SER A 1 6.69 4.22 -22.67
N ALA A 2 6.66 2.98 -23.17
CA ALA A 2 6.13 1.84 -22.42
C ALA A 2 7.16 1.37 -21.38
N THR A 3 6.95 1.73 -20.12
CA THR A 3 7.81 1.28 -19.02
C THR A 3 7.52 -0.19 -18.73
N SER A 4 8.60 -0.99 -18.64
CA SER A 4 8.54 -2.45 -18.48
C SER A 4 7.79 -2.88 -17.21
N ILE A 5 6.95 -3.92 -17.33
CA ILE A 5 6.20 -4.59 -16.24
C ILE A 5 7.10 -5.21 -15.16
N SER A 6 8.41 -5.33 -15.40
CA SER A 6 9.35 -6.04 -14.52
C SER A 6 9.95 -5.18 -13.40
N LEU A 7 9.71 -3.87 -13.38
CA LEU A 7 10.27 -3.01 -12.35
C LEU A 7 9.56 -3.20 -11.01
N ALA A 8 10.30 -3.03 -9.92
CA ALA A 8 9.71 -2.97 -8.58
C ALA A 8 8.61 -1.89 -8.57
N PRO A 9 7.49 -2.07 -7.85
CA PRO A 9 6.39 -1.10 -7.80
C PRO A 9 6.92 0.33 -7.56
N GLY A 10 6.30 1.36 -8.13
CA GLY A 10 6.73 2.74 -7.92
C GLY A 10 5.95 3.75 -8.77
N PRO A 11 6.37 5.03 -8.83
CA PRO A 11 5.61 6.08 -9.52
C PRO A 11 5.38 5.81 -11.01
N HIS A 12 6.27 5.04 -11.62
CA HIS A 12 6.18 4.62 -13.02
C HIS A 12 5.05 3.60 -13.26
N SER A 13 4.51 2.97 -12.23
CA SER A 13 3.35 2.07 -12.32
C SER A 13 2.04 2.81 -12.62
N TYR A 14 2.01 4.13 -12.46
CA TYR A 14 0.81 4.96 -12.67
C TYR A 14 0.65 5.49 -14.11
N GLY A 15 1.60 5.24 -15.01
CA GLY A 15 1.50 5.69 -16.39
C GLY A 15 1.28 7.22 -16.50
N ASP A 16 0.20 7.63 -17.16
CA ASP A 16 -0.15 9.05 -17.35
C ASP A 16 -0.49 9.77 -16.04
N ASP A 17 -0.92 9.04 -15.00
CA ASP A 17 -1.23 9.60 -13.69
C ASP A 17 0.01 9.87 -12.82
N GLN A 18 1.22 9.55 -13.30
CA GLN A 18 2.46 9.78 -12.57
C GLN A 18 2.60 11.25 -12.13
N ALA A 19 2.30 12.20 -13.02
CA ALA A 19 2.39 13.63 -12.70
C ALA A 19 1.39 14.02 -11.59
N LEU A 20 0.20 13.43 -11.61
CA LEU A 20 -0.81 13.65 -10.58
C LEU A 20 -0.35 13.07 -9.24
N VAL A 21 0.15 11.83 -9.21
CA VAL A 21 0.70 11.23 -7.98
C VAL A 21 1.84 12.08 -7.41
N GLN A 22 2.76 12.57 -8.24
CA GLN A 22 3.86 13.43 -7.81
C GLN A 22 3.41 14.79 -7.26
N SER A 23 2.23 15.27 -7.64
CA SER A 23 1.66 16.51 -7.12
C SER A 23 0.98 16.36 -5.76
N LEU A 24 0.74 15.12 -5.30
CA LEU A 24 0.04 14.87 -4.04
C LEU A 24 0.99 14.99 -2.83
N PRO A 25 0.46 15.36 -1.65
CA PRO A 25 1.25 15.40 -0.42
C PRO A 25 1.91 14.06 -0.10
N GLY A 26 3.19 14.10 0.26
CA GLY A 26 3.96 12.93 0.65
C GLY A 26 4.52 12.12 -0.53
N ALA A 27 4.64 12.72 -1.72
CA ALA A 27 5.29 12.08 -2.88
C ALA A 27 6.73 11.63 -2.60
N GLU A 28 7.46 12.40 -1.78
CA GLU A 28 8.84 12.09 -1.36
C GLU A 28 8.92 11.35 -0.02
N HIS A 29 7.80 11.11 0.66
CA HIS A 29 7.74 10.31 1.87
C HIS A 29 7.46 8.85 1.52
N TRP A 30 8.53 8.08 1.44
CA TRP A 30 8.50 6.66 1.15
C TRP A 30 8.15 5.86 2.40
N LEU A 31 7.07 5.09 2.32
CA LEU A 31 6.65 4.14 3.35
C LEU A 31 7.48 2.85 3.27
N ALA A 32 7.72 2.41 2.04
CA ALA A 32 8.54 1.26 1.69
C ALA A 32 9.11 1.45 0.28
N PRO A 33 10.12 0.64 -0.12
CA PRO A 33 10.54 0.61 -1.52
C PRO A 33 9.33 0.39 -2.44
N GLY A 34 9.03 1.39 -3.27
CA GLY A 34 7.92 1.31 -4.21
C GLY A 34 6.54 1.69 -3.68
N LEU A 35 6.44 2.27 -2.49
CA LEU A 35 5.20 2.81 -1.94
C LEU A 35 5.46 4.13 -1.19
N SER A 36 4.92 5.23 -1.68
CA SER A 36 4.92 6.53 -0.99
C SER A 36 3.55 6.88 -0.41
N GLU A 37 3.49 7.87 0.48
CA GLU A 37 2.22 8.38 1.01
C GLU A 37 1.30 8.89 -0.10
N ALA A 38 1.86 9.59 -1.09
CA ALA A 38 1.10 10.08 -2.24
C ALA A 38 0.42 8.94 -3.02
N MET A 39 1.06 7.79 -3.14
CA MET A 39 0.46 6.61 -3.78
C MET A 39 -0.75 6.09 -3.00
N VAL A 40 -0.69 6.10 -1.66
CA VAL A 40 -1.84 5.74 -0.80
C VAL A 40 -2.97 6.76 -0.95
N ARG A 41 -2.65 8.06 -0.97
CA ARG A 41 -3.66 9.12 -1.17
C ARG A 41 -4.28 9.05 -2.56
N PHE A 42 -3.49 8.80 -3.59
CA PHE A 42 -3.99 8.59 -4.95
C PHE A 42 -4.96 7.40 -5.01
N ALA A 43 -4.55 6.26 -4.45
CA ALA A 43 -5.37 5.07 -4.39
C ALA A 43 -6.71 5.30 -3.67
N ALA A 44 -6.72 6.09 -2.59
CA ALA A 44 -7.93 6.46 -1.88
C ALA A 44 -8.86 7.35 -2.72
N ARG A 45 -8.31 8.41 -3.34
CA ARG A 45 -9.06 9.44 -4.07
C ARG A 45 -9.57 8.97 -5.43
N PHE A 46 -8.77 8.22 -6.17
CA PHE A 46 -9.02 7.93 -7.58
C PHE A 46 -9.29 6.46 -7.86
N GLU A 47 -8.76 5.55 -7.04
CA GLU A 47 -8.92 4.11 -7.27
C GLU A 47 -9.88 3.43 -6.29
N TYR A 48 -10.48 4.16 -5.34
CA TYR A 48 -11.38 3.63 -4.32
C TYR A 48 -10.73 2.61 -3.35
N ALA A 49 -9.46 2.77 -3.00
CA ALA A 49 -8.89 2.05 -1.86
C ALA A 49 -9.56 2.53 -0.57
N ARG A 50 -10.27 1.64 0.14
CA ARG A 50 -11.01 2.00 1.36
C ARG A 50 -10.45 1.32 2.60
N THR A 51 -9.67 0.26 2.44
CA THR A 51 -9.14 -0.53 3.55
C THR A 51 -7.63 -0.70 3.47
N VAL A 52 -7.00 -1.00 4.60
CA VAL A 52 -5.58 -1.34 4.65
C VAL A 52 -5.28 -2.57 3.78
N GLU A 53 -6.18 -3.56 3.75
CA GLU A 53 -6.08 -4.73 2.85
C GLU A 53 -6.08 -4.32 1.37
N ASP A 54 -6.99 -3.42 0.95
CA ASP A 54 -7.04 -2.94 -0.44
C ASP A 54 -5.71 -2.33 -0.88
N MET A 55 -5.02 -1.65 0.04
CA MET A 55 -3.74 -1.02 -0.24
C MET A 55 -2.60 -2.03 -0.22
N LEU A 56 -2.42 -2.74 0.90
CA LEU A 56 -1.23 -3.57 1.14
C LEU A 56 -1.31 -4.96 0.51
N ALA A 57 -2.51 -5.50 0.27
CA ALA A 57 -2.69 -6.79 -0.39
C ALA A 57 -2.89 -6.63 -1.91
N ARG A 58 -3.75 -5.71 -2.36
CA ARG A 58 -4.14 -5.65 -3.79
C ARG A 58 -3.28 -4.73 -4.63
N ARG A 59 -2.99 -3.52 -4.15
CA ARG A 59 -2.30 -2.47 -4.91
C ARG A 59 -0.78 -2.57 -4.85
N SER A 60 -0.21 -2.46 -3.64
CA SER A 60 1.24 -2.59 -3.47
C SER A 60 1.69 -4.05 -3.42
N ARG A 61 0.77 -4.95 -3.06
CA ARG A 61 1.01 -6.41 -2.88
C ARG A 61 2.08 -6.74 -1.83
N ILE A 62 2.47 -5.77 -0.99
CA ILE A 62 3.48 -5.94 0.06
C ILE A 62 3.10 -7.08 1.01
N LEU A 63 1.81 -7.29 1.33
CA LEU A 63 1.36 -8.41 2.17
C LEU A 63 1.87 -9.76 1.67
N PHE A 64 1.88 -9.97 0.36
CA PHE A 64 2.29 -11.23 -0.25
C PHE A 64 3.80 -11.35 -0.45
N LEU A 65 4.49 -10.21 -0.50
CA LEU A 65 5.96 -10.15 -0.68
C LEU A 65 6.69 -10.25 0.67
N ASP A 66 6.21 -9.51 1.66
CA ASP A 66 6.72 -9.49 3.03
C ASP A 66 5.59 -9.09 4.01
N ALA A 67 4.98 -10.11 4.62
CA ALA A 67 3.91 -9.91 5.59
C ALA A 67 4.36 -9.15 6.86
N ARG A 68 5.64 -9.25 7.26
CA ARG A 68 6.15 -8.50 8.42
C ARG A 68 6.24 -7.02 8.10
N GLN A 69 6.75 -6.68 6.93
CA GLN A 69 6.77 -5.31 6.44
C GLN A 69 5.34 -4.77 6.29
N ALA A 70 4.42 -5.56 5.72
CA ALA A 70 3.03 -5.15 5.58
C ALA A 70 2.37 -4.82 6.94
N MET A 71 2.61 -5.65 7.98
CA MET A 71 2.13 -5.35 9.34
C MET A 71 2.73 -4.05 9.90
N ALA A 72 4.03 -3.82 9.70
CA ALA A 72 4.69 -2.60 10.17
C ALA A 72 4.13 -1.32 9.49
N LEU A 73 3.74 -1.42 8.22
CA LEU A 73 3.17 -0.30 7.46
C LEU A 73 1.69 -0.05 7.75
N GLY A 74 0.97 -1.05 8.26
CA GLY A 74 -0.47 -1.04 8.49
C GLY A 74 -0.98 0.23 9.19
N PRO A 75 -0.41 0.64 10.35
CA PRO A 75 -0.85 1.83 11.07
C PRO A 75 -0.75 3.13 10.26
N GLN A 76 0.36 3.35 9.55
CA GLN A 76 0.55 4.58 8.75
C GLN A 76 -0.36 4.60 7.53
N VAL A 77 -0.54 3.47 6.85
CA VAL A 77 -1.50 3.34 5.74
C VAL A 77 -2.93 3.58 6.23
N ALA A 78 -3.30 3.02 7.38
CA ALA A 78 -4.61 3.23 7.99
C ALA A 78 -4.85 4.72 8.29
N GLN A 79 -3.86 5.41 8.85
CA GLN A 79 -3.97 6.84 9.12
C GLN A 79 -4.26 7.63 7.84
N ILE A 80 -3.47 7.42 6.78
CA ILE A 80 -3.66 8.15 5.51
C ILE A 80 -5.03 7.85 4.91
N LEU A 81 -5.46 6.58 4.88
CA LEU A 81 -6.79 6.21 4.37
C LEU A 81 -7.92 6.87 5.18
N ARG A 82 -7.77 6.99 6.50
CA ARG A 82 -8.75 7.66 7.36
C ARG A 82 -8.79 9.16 7.08
N GLU A 83 -7.65 9.81 6.91
CA GLU A 83 -7.56 11.22 6.52
C GLU A 83 -8.25 11.50 5.19
N GLU A 84 -8.07 10.61 4.20
CA GLU A 84 -8.60 10.79 2.84
C GLU A 84 -10.08 10.43 2.71
N THR A 85 -10.57 9.45 3.47
CA THR A 85 -11.92 8.90 3.29
C THR A 85 -12.89 9.25 4.42
N GLY A 86 -12.39 9.67 5.59
CA GLY A 86 -13.19 9.87 6.79
C GLY A 86 -13.80 8.59 7.37
N ARG A 87 -13.36 7.40 6.91
CA ARG A 87 -13.93 6.09 7.29
C ARG A 87 -12.92 5.26 8.05
N ASP A 88 -13.42 4.21 8.70
CA ASP A 88 -12.55 3.21 9.31
C ASP A 88 -11.89 2.34 8.23
N PRO A 89 -10.54 2.31 8.14
CA PRO A 89 -9.82 1.56 7.11
C PRO A 89 -9.64 0.07 7.47
N GLY A 90 -10.18 -0.39 8.61
CA GLY A 90 -10.16 -1.81 8.99
C GLY A 90 -8.79 -2.35 9.38
N LEU A 91 -7.99 -1.57 10.15
CA LEU A 91 -6.63 -1.97 10.55
C LEU A 91 -6.60 -3.30 11.30
N ALA A 92 -7.46 -3.49 12.31
CA ALA A 92 -7.48 -4.73 13.10
C ALA A 92 -7.78 -5.97 12.24
N ALA A 93 -8.75 -5.86 11.31
CA ALA A 93 -9.06 -6.93 10.38
C ALA A 93 -7.88 -7.27 9.45
N PHE A 94 -7.11 -6.25 9.04
CA PHE A 94 -5.89 -6.45 8.28
C PHE A 94 -4.79 -7.11 9.12
N GLU A 95 -4.60 -6.73 10.38
CA GLU A 95 -3.62 -7.36 11.28
C GLU A 95 -3.93 -8.86 11.48
N ASP A 96 -5.20 -9.21 11.69
CA ASP A 96 -5.66 -10.60 11.77
C ASP A 96 -5.38 -11.39 10.47
N LEU A 97 -5.57 -10.75 9.32
CA LEU A 97 -5.24 -11.34 8.02
C LEU A 97 -3.73 -11.54 7.88
N ALA A 98 -2.93 -10.51 8.15
CA ALA A 98 -1.49 -10.53 7.98
C ALA A 98 -0.80 -11.54 8.90
N GLN A 99 -1.34 -11.73 10.11
CA GLN A 99 -0.86 -12.75 11.04
C GLN A 99 -0.94 -14.17 10.46
N LYS A 100 -1.93 -14.47 9.60
CA LYS A 100 -2.05 -15.79 8.94
C LYS A 100 -0.90 -16.01 7.96
N TYR A 101 -0.51 -15.00 7.19
CA TYR A 101 0.62 -15.07 6.27
C TYR A 101 1.97 -15.25 7.00
N LEU A 102 2.10 -14.78 8.24
CA LEU A 102 3.29 -15.04 9.05
C LEU A 102 3.38 -16.49 9.55
N LEU A 103 2.24 -17.13 9.79
CA LEU A 103 2.16 -18.50 10.29
C LEU A 103 2.33 -19.51 9.16
N ASP A 104 1.73 -19.25 7.99
CA ASP A 104 1.80 -20.13 6.82
C ASP A 104 3.22 -20.21 6.23
N PHE A 105 4.03 -19.16 6.38
CA PHE A 105 5.43 -19.13 5.94
C PHE A 105 6.43 -19.40 7.07
N SER A 106 6.00 -19.89 8.23
CA SER A 106 6.93 -20.40 9.24
C SER A 106 7.43 -21.78 8.77
N PRO A 107 8.70 -21.93 8.35
CA PRO A 107 9.23 -23.27 8.14
C PRO A 107 9.11 -24.00 9.48
N SER A 108 8.57 -25.21 9.44
CA SER A 108 8.52 -26.11 10.59
C SER A 108 9.86 -26.05 11.31
N ARG A 109 9.82 -25.71 12.60
CA ARG A 109 10.98 -25.73 13.50
C ARG A 109 11.72 -27.05 13.44
#